data_AF-A0A7S0VT77-F1
#
_entry.id   AF-A0A7S0VT77-F1
#
_cell.length_a   1.000
_cell.length_b   1.000
_cell.length_c   1.000
_cell.angle_alpha   90.00
_cell.angle_beta   90.00
_cell.angle_gamma   90.00
#
_symmetry.space_group_name_H-M   'P 1'
#
loop_
_entity.id
_entity.type
_entity.pdbx_description
1 polymer ?
#
loop_
_entity_poly.entity_id
_entity_poly.type
_entity_poly.pdbx_seq_one_letter_code
_entity_poly.pdbx_strand_id
1 'polypeptide(L)'
;AKDTPWYRERLPGPYLKLRQRLQGMEFQPDEKAGGWLTWKEYQSAAQECGVVDPIHLRIATHFLHDVGVLRYFGDVDRARLASDAELSEETMLDTVFISVTWIVDVMKGLIRHDRNSLLDFFNGVVFDKLMSNRVK
;
A
#
# COMPACT_ATOMS: atom_id res chain seq x y z
N ALA A 1 -9.27 21.27 -5.69
CA ALA A 1 -7.98 21.21 -4.97
C ALA A 1 -8.26 21.42 -3.48
N LYS A 2 -7.58 20.68 -2.60
CA LYS A 2 -7.71 20.81 -1.14
C LYS A 2 -6.34 21.21 -0.59
N ASP A 3 -6.30 22.24 0.24
CA ASP A 3 -5.05 22.75 0.80
C ASP A 3 -4.49 21.76 1.83
N THR A 4 -3.18 21.52 1.80
CA THR A 4 -2.49 20.81 2.88
C THR A 4 -2.22 21.80 4.03
N PRO A 5 -2.38 21.41 5.31
CA PRO A 5 -2.37 22.33 6.45
C PRO A 5 -1.05 23.11 6.66
N TRP A 6 0.00 22.77 5.92
CA TRP A 6 1.36 23.30 6.12
C TRP A 6 1.98 23.93 4.88
N TYR A 7 1.69 23.41 3.68
CA TYR A 7 2.38 23.85 2.46
C TYR A 7 1.61 24.92 1.68
N ARG A 8 0.30 25.11 1.94
CA ARG A 8 -0.59 25.94 1.09
C ARG A 8 -0.52 25.61 -0.41
N GLU A 9 0.04 24.45 -0.74
CA GLU A 9 0.15 23.97 -2.10
C GLU A 9 -1.11 23.23 -2.49
N ARG A 10 -1.62 23.57 -3.68
CA ARG A 10 -2.79 22.91 -4.25
C ARG A 10 -2.37 21.55 -4.78
N LEU A 11 -2.78 20.49 -4.10
CA LEU A 11 -2.58 19.15 -4.62
C LEU A 11 -3.38 18.95 -5.92
N PRO A 12 -2.76 18.34 -6.96
CA PRO A 12 -3.47 17.95 -8.16
C PRO A 12 -4.68 17.09 -7.83
N GLY A 13 -5.80 17.34 -8.50
CA GLY A 13 -7.04 16.57 -8.33
C GLY A 13 -6.83 15.05 -8.45
N PRO A 14 -6.07 14.56 -9.44
CA PRO A 14 -5.75 13.14 -9.56
C PRO A 14 -5.05 12.54 -8.34
N TYR A 15 -4.15 13.28 -7.68
CA TYR A 15 -3.39 12.78 -6.53
C TYR A 15 -4.28 12.65 -5.30
N LEU A 16 -5.24 13.59 -5.14
CA LEU A 16 -6.26 13.50 -4.10
C LEU A 16 -7.17 12.30 -4.29
N LYS A 17 -7.60 12.03 -5.54
CA LYS A 17 -8.40 10.85 -5.88
C LYS A 17 -7.63 9.55 -5.59
N LEU A 18 -6.36 9.48 -6.00
CA LEU A 18 -5.51 8.33 -5.73
C LEU A 18 -5.35 8.09 -4.23
N ARG A 19 -5.05 9.14 -3.46
CA ARG A 19 -4.98 9.06 -1.99
C ARG A 19 -6.27 8.48 -1.40
N GLN A 20 -7.43 9.04 -1.77
CA GLN A 20 -8.73 8.59 -1.27
C GLN A 20 -9.00 7.13 -1.64
N ARG A 21 -8.64 6.72 -2.86
CA ARG A 21 -8.77 5.33 -3.33
C ARG A 21 -7.95 4.37 -2.49
N LEU A 22 -6.66 4.67 -2.27
CA LEU A 22 -5.77 3.80 -1.48
C LEU A 22 -6.21 3.68 -0.02
N GLN A 23 -6.65 4.80 0.57
CA GLN A 23 -7.20 4.79 1.94
C GLN A 23 -8.50 3.99 2.04
N GLY A 24 -9.30 3.93 0.97
CA GLY A 24 -10.49 3.07 0.90
C GLY A 24 -10.18 1.58 0.75
N MET A 25 -9.00 1.24 0.23
CA MET A 25 -8.53 -0.15 0.08
C MET A 25 -7.92 -0.72 1.37
N GLU A 26 -7.47 0.13 2.28
CA GLU A 26 -6.86 -0.27 3.57
C GLU A 26 -7.83 -1.06 4.49
N PHE A 27 -9.14 -0.91 4.30
CA PHE A 27 -10.17 -1.54 5.14
C PHE A 27 -11.14 -2.41 4.31
N GLN A 28 -10.72 -3.63 3.97
CA GLN A 28 -11.64 -4.70 3.60
C GLN A 28 -11.44 -5.91 4.51
N PRO A 29 -12.38 -6.20 5.44
CA PRO A 29 -12.26 -7.29 6.41
C PRO A 29 -12.51 -8.69 5.85
N ASP A 30 -13.15 -8.82 4.67
CA ASP A 30 -13.61 -10.11 4.13
C ASP A 30 -12.79 -10.65 2.93
N GLU A 31 -11.91 -9.83 2.35
CA GLU A 31 -11.01 -10.26 1.28
C GLU A 31 -9.59 -10.39 1.83
N LYS A 32 -8.89 -11.46 1.44
CA LYS A 32 -7.51 -11.78 1.84
C LYS A 32 -6.69 -10.50 2.06
N ALA A 33 -6.45 -10.19 3.33
CA ALA A 33 -5.85 -8.96 3.81
C ALA A 33 -4.50 -8.67 3.16
N GLY A 34 -4.50 -7.89 2.08
CA GLY A 34 -3.32 -7.28 1.53
C GLY A 34 -3.24 -5.85 2.03
N GLY A 35 -2.47 -5.58 3.09
CA GLY A 35 -2.03 -4.21 3.40
C GLY A 35 -1.08 -3.63 2.35
N TRP A 36 -1.08 -4.19 1.14
CA TRP A 36 -0.15 -3.98 0.05
C TRP A 36 -0.81 -4.32 -1.29
N LEU A 37 -0.23 -3.78 -2.36
CA LEU A 37 -0.56 -4.00 -3.76
C LEU A 37 0.72 -4.35 -4.52
N THR A 38 0.61 -5.11 -5.60
CA THR A 38 1.66 -5.16 -6.62
C THR A 38 1.79 -3.80 -7.31
N TRP A 39 2.95 -3.52 -7.91
CA TRP A 39 3.17 -2.27 -8.65
C TRP A 39 2.17 -2.13 -9.80
N LYS A 40 1.86 -3.24 -10.48
CA LYS A 40 0.88 -3.26 -11.57
C LYS A 40 -0.53 -2.87 -11.10
N GLU A 41 -0.97 -3.39 -9.95
CA GLU A 41 -2.27 -3.03 -9.35
C GLU A 41 -2.28 -1.55 -8.95
N TYR A 42 -1.19 -1.07 -8.33
CA TYR A 42 -1.03 0.32 -7.98
C TYR A 42 -1.04 1.24 -9.21
N GLN A 43 -0.33 0.88 -10.28
CA GLN A 43 -0.33 1.61 -11.55
C GLN A 43 -1.73 1.70 -12.15
N SER A 44 -2.47 0.59 -12.16
CA SER A 44 -3.85 0.57 -12.64
C SER A 44 -4.75 1.50 -11.81
N ALA A 45 -4.65 1.44 -10.47
CA ALA A 45 -5.39 2.33 -9.58
C ALA A 45 -5.04 3.82 -9.78
N ALA A 46 -3.76 4.12 -10.07
CA ALA A 46 -3.30 5.46 -10.37
C ALA A 46 -3.86 5.99 -11.70
N GLN A 47 -3.86 5.16 -12.75
CA GLN A 47 -4.42 5.50 -14.06
C GLN A 47 -5.91 5.80 -13.97
N GLU A 48 -6.68 4.99 -13.25
CA GLU A 48 -8.12 5.21 -13.01
C GLU A 48 -8.40 6.54 -12.28
N CYS A 49 -7.46 7.00 -11.46
CA CYS A 49 -7.54 8.30 -10.77
C CYS A 49 -7.09 9.48 -11.65
N GLY A 50 -6.59 9.23 -12.86
CA GLY A 50 -6.10 10.23 -13.82
C GLY A 50 -4.60 10.51 -13.72
N VAL A 51 -3.82 9.67 -13.03
CA VAL A 51 -2.35 9.73 -12.98
C VAL A 51 -1.79 8.82 -14.07
N VAL A 52 -1.87 9.27 -15.32
CA VAL A 52 -1.48 8.48 -16.51
C VAL A 52 -0.02 8.73 -16.90
N ASP A 53 0.41 9.99 -16.84
CA ASP A 53 1.78 10.34 -17.19
C ASP A 53 2.76 9.71 -16.19
N PRO A 54 3.78 8.99 -16.67
CA PRO A 54 4.62 8.23 -15.75
C PRO A 54 5.63 9.09 -14.98
N ILE A 55 5.89 10.36 -15.37
CA ILE A 55 6.59 11.32 -14.49
C ILE A 55 5.68 11.71 -13.33
N HIS A 56 4.41 12.01 -13.62
CA HIS A 56 3.40 12.32 -12.61
C HIS A 56 3.11 11.13 -11.68
N LEU A 57 3.18 9.90 -12.17
CA LEU A 57 3.11 8.70 -11.33
C LEU A 57 4.25 8.67 -10.32
N ARG A 58 5.49 8.88 -10.76
CA ARG A 58 6.66 8.95 -9.87
C ARG A 58 6.50 10.01 -8.79
N ILE A 59 6.12 11.23 -9.18
CA ILE A 59 5.90 12.33 -8.24
C ILE A 59 4.79 11.99 -7.24
N ALA A 60 3.67 11.45 -7.72
CA ALA A 60 2.56 11.05 -6.85
C ALA A 60 2.99 9.98 -5.85
N THR A 61 3.71 8.95 -6.30
CA THR A 61 4.20 7.86 -5.45
C THR A 61 5.14 8.38 -4.36
N HIS A 62 6.13 9.22 -4.72
CA HIS A 62 7.04 9.83 -3.74
C HIS A 62 6.28 10.72 -2.75
N PHE A 63 5.39 11.58 -3.23
CA PHE A 63 4.60 12.43 -2.36
C PHE A 63 3.77 11.60 -1.37
N LEU A 64 3.04 10.58 -1.84
CA LEU A 64 2.21 9.71 -1.01
C LEU A 64 3.04 8.84 -0.06
N HIS A 65 4.27 8.48 -0.44
CA HIS A 65 5.25 7.89 0.46
C HIS A 65 5.58 8.86 1.59
N ASP A 66 5.99 10.09 1.28
CA ASP A 66 6.45 11.07 2.28
C ASP A 66 5.35 11.45 3.26
N VAL A 67 4.11 11.60 2.78
CA VAL A 67 2.95 11.89 3.65
C VAL A 67 2.38 10.66 4.36
N GLY A 68 2.97 9.47 4.16
CA GLY A 68 2.62 8.24 4.86
C GLY A 68 1.29 7.62 4.44
N VAL A 69 0.79 7.92 3.24
CA VAL A 69 -0.38 7.27 2.66
C VAL A 69 -0.04 5.88 2.14
N LEU A 70 1.18 5.69 1.64
CA LEU A 70 1.70 4.39 1.23
C LEU A 70 3.18 4.26 1.63
N ARG A 71 3.73 3.05 1.52
CA ARG A 71 5.17 2.80 1.52
C ARG A 71 5.54 2.03 0.27
N TYR A 72 6.47 2.59 -0.49
CA TYR A 72 7.06 1.95 -1.65
C TYR A 72 8.57 2.09 -1.53
N PHE A 73 9.28 0.97 -1.61
CA PHE A 73 10.74 0.90 -1.47
C PHE A 73 11.44 0.52 -2.79
N GLY A 74 10.67 0.32 -3.85
CA GLY A 74 11.20 0.08 -5.19
C GLY A 74 11.71 1.35 -5.85
N ASP A 75 12.46 1.16 -6.94
CA ASP A 75 12.88 2.24 -7.82
C ASP A 75 11.82 2.41 -8.93
N VAL A 76 11.08 3.52 -8.89
CA VAL A 76 10.02 3.82 -9.87
C VAL A 76 10.57 3.88 -11.30
N ASP A 77 11.83 4.30 -11.48
CA ASP A 77 12.45 4.39 -12.80
C ASP A 77 12.91 3.01 -13.31
N ARG A 78 13.28 2.07 -12.43
CA ARG A 78 13.49 0.66 -12.80
C ARG A 78 12.18 -0.10 -13.04
N ALA A 79 11.14 0.15 -12.27
CA ALA A 79 9.84 -0.51 -12.42
C ALA A 79 9.18 -0.23 -13.78
N ARG A 80 9.55 0.88 -14.44
CA ARG A 80 9.16 1.19 -15.83
C ARG A 80 9.81 0.29 -16.87
N LEU A 81 11.05 -0.13 -16.64
CA LEU A 81 11.83 -0.95 -17.56
C LEU A 81 11.50 -2.45 -17.43
N ALA A 82 10.96 -2.85 -16.27
CA ALA A 82 10.56 -4.22 -15.99
C ALA A 82 9.25 -4.66 -16.69
N SER A 83 8.57 -3.79 -17.45
CA SER A 83 7.37 -4.19 -18.20
C SER A 83 7.65 -5.17 -19.34
N ASP A 84 8.92 -5.28 -19.78
CA ASP A 84 9.33 -6.02 -20.97
C ASP A 84 10.27 -7.20 -20.68
N ALA A 85 10.70 -7.38 -19.43
CA ALA A 85 11.60 -8.47 -19.04
C ALA A 85 10.95 -9.33 -17.95
N GLU A 86 10.71 -10.60 -18.27
CA GLU A 86 10.41 -11.64 -17.28
C GLU A 86 11.54 -11.67 -16.25
N LEU A 87 11.34 -11.06 -15.08
CA LEU A 87 12.33 -11.08 -14.02
C LEU A 87 11.74 -11.63 -12.73
N SER A 88 12.05 -12.90 -12.53
CA SER A 88 12.19 -13.50 -11.22
C SER A 88 13.18 -12.67 -10.39
N GLU A 89 12.83 -12.49 -9.10
CA GLU A 89 13.74 -12.21 -7.96
C GLU A 89 13.68 -10.85 -7.23
N GLU A 90 12.77 -9.91 -7.51
CA GLU A 90 12.61 -8.69 -6.66
C GLU A 90 11.19 -8.48 -6.11
N THR A 91 10.71 -9.42 -5.29
CA THR A 91 9.35 -9.42 -4.73
C THR A 91 9.03 -8.19 -3.87
N MET A 92 10.02 -7.55 -3.24
CA MET A 92 9.80 -6.34 -2.42
C MET A 92 9.81 -5.04 -3.23
N LEU A 93 10.55 -4.95 -4.34
CA LEU A 93 10.59 -3.73 -5.14
C LEU A 93 9.33 -3.56 -6.01
N ASP A 94 8.56 -4.63 -6.18
CA ASP A 94 7.26 -4.61 -6.84
C ASP A 94 6.07 -4.43 -5.86
N THR A 95 6.34 -4.22 -4.57
CA THR A 95 5.29 -4.15 -3.54
C THR A 95 5.07 -2.71 -3.06
N VAL A 96 3.82 -2.25 -3.15
CA VAL A 96 3.34 -0.96 -2.62
C VAL A 96 2.48 -1.23 -1.39
N PHE A 97 2.99 -0.95 -0.20
CA PHE A 97 2.22 -1.09 1.03
C PHE A 97 1.26 0.08 1.19
N ILE A 98 -0.03 -0.20 1.33
CA ILE A 98 -1.10 0.81 1.47
C ILE A 98 -1.63 0.89 2.90
N SER A 99 -1.23 -0.03 3.78
CA SER A 99 -1.58 0.01 5.20
C SER A 99 -0.33 -0.05 6.07
N VAL A 100 -0.03 1.08 6.73
CA VAL A 100 1.08 1.15 7.69
C VAL A 100 0.76 0.32 8.93
N THR A 101 -0.51 0.28 9.36
CA THR A 101 -0.94 -0.52 10.51
C THR A 101 -0.73 -2.01 10.25
N TRP A 102 -1.02 -2.48 9.04
CA TRP A 102 -0.76 -3.88 8.66
C TRP A 102 0.73 -4.23 8.76
N ILE A 103 1.63 -3.39 8.23
CA ILE A 103 3.09 -3.62 8.33
C ILE A 103 3.51 -3.71 9.80
N VAL A 104 3.02 -2.79 10.63
CA VAL A 104 3.33 -2.75 12.06
C VAL A 104 2.83 -4.03 12.76
N ASP A 105 1.65 -4.52 12.43
CA ASP A 105 1.09 -5.72 13.05
C ASP A 105 1.82 -7.00 12.60
N VAL A 106 2.23 -7.09 11.33
CA VAL A 106 3.12 -8.15 10.84
C VAL A 106 4.46 -8.13 11.59
N MET A 107 5.07 -6.95 11.74
CA MET A 107 6.35 -6.82 12.44
C MET A 107 6.24 -7.13 13.94
N LYS A 108 5.14 -6.73 14.60
CA LYS A 108 4.85 -7.16 15.98
C LYS A 108 4.71 -8.67 16.05
N GLY A 109 4.00 -9.27 15.11
CA GLY A 109 3.87 -10.72 14.95
C GLY A 109 5.24 -11.40 14.92
N LEU A 110 6.11 -10.94 14.04
CA LEU A 110 7.46 -11.48 13.85
C LEU A 110 8.36 -11.32 15.08
N ILE A 111 8.33 -10.16 15.73
CA ILE A 111 9.22 -9.85 16.86
C ILE A 111 8.74 -10.53 18.15
N ARG A 112 7.43 -10.60 18.37
CA ARG A 112 6.85 -10.96 19.68
C ARG A 112 6.33 -12.40 19.73
N HIS A 113 6.16 -13.06 18.59
CA HIS A 113 5.53 -14.38 18.52
C HIS A 113 6.37 -15.38 17.74
N ASP A 114 6.08 -16.66 17.95
CA ASP A 114 6.70 -17.75 17.20
C ASP A 114 6.14 -17.83 15.77
N ARG A 115 6.85 -18.55 14.90
CA ARG A 115 6.50 -18.70 13.47
C ARG A 115 5.06 -19.17 13.25
N ASN A 116 4.50 -20.03 14.10
CA ASN A 116 3.15 -20.55 13.88
C ASN A 116 2.09 -19.47 14.12
N SER A 117 2.27 -18.63 15.14
CA SER A 117 1.41 -17.47 15.39
C SER A 117 1.37 -16.49 14.21
N LEU A 118 2.48 -16.34 13.49
CA LEU A 118 2.58 -15.52 12.28
C LEU A 118 1.82 -16.16 11.10
N LEU A 119 1.93 -17.48 10.93
CA LEU A 119 1.17 -18.21 9.91
C LEU A 119 -0.34 -18.15 10.19
N ASP A 120 -0.74 -18.24 11.44
CA ASP A 120 -2.15 -18.10 11.84
C ASP A 120 -2.70 -16.69 11.53
N PHE A 121 -1.87 -15.64 11.67
CA PHE A 121 -2.24 -14.28 11.26
C PHE A 121 -2.48 -14.18 9.75
N PHE A 122 -1.56 -14.71 8.93
CA PHE A 122 -1.69 -14.70 7.47
C PHE A 122 -2.83 -15.59 6.95
N ASN A 123 -3.13 -16.67 7.65
CA ASN A 123 -4.23 -17.59 7.31
C ASN A 123 -5.60 -17.09 7.84
N GLY A 124 -5.67 -15.93 8.48
CA GLY A 124 -6.92 -15.35 9.03
C GLY A 124 -7.40 -15.99 10.34
N VAL A 125 -6.69 -16.99 10.86
CA VAL A 125 -7.08 -17.74 12.07
C VAL A 125 -7.04 -16.87 13.33
N VAL A 126 -6.17 -15.86 13.38
CA VAL A 126 -6.06 -14.93 14.52
C VAL A 126 -7.07 -13.77 14.44
N PHE A 127 -7.45 -13.34 13.23
CA PHE A 127 -8.34 -12.19 13.05
C PHE A 127 -9.74 -12.46 13.63
N ASP A 128 -10.26 -13.68 13.41
CA ASP A 128 -11.53 -14.13 14.00
C ASP A 128 -11.48 -14.21 15.54
N LYS A 129 -10.35 -14.64 16.11
CA LYS A 129 -10.16 -14.71 17.57
C LYS A 129 -10.01 -13.34 18.23
N LEU A 130 -9.34 -12.38 17.58
CA LEU A 130 -9.16 -11.02 18.11
C LEU A 130 -10.44 -10.19 18.01
N MET A 131 -11.25 -10.38 16.97
CA MET A 131 -12.54 -9.69 16.81
C MET A 131 -13.65 -10.32 17.67
N SER A 132 -13.64 -11.63 17.89
CA SER A 132 -14.58 -12.29 18.81
C SER A 132 -14.40 -11.87 20.28
N ASN A 133 -13.18 -11.53 20.69
CA ASN A 133 -12.88 -11.05 22.05
C ASN A 133 -13.08 -9.55 22.28
N ARG A 134 -13.37 -8.75 21.24
CA ARG A 134 -13.76 -7.33 21.39
C ARG A 134 -15.27 -7.12 21.54
N VAL A 135 -16.06 -8.17 21.37
CA VAL A 135 -17.51 -8.17 21.61
C VAL A 135 -17.81 -8.98 22.87
N LYS A 136 -17.29 -8.54 24.01
CA LYS A 136 -17.79 -8.84 25.35
C LYS A 136 -17.56 -7.65 26.26
#